data_AF-A0A9D0Y137-F1
#
_entry.id   AF-A0A9D0Y137-F1
#
_cell.length_a   1.000
_cell.length_b   1.000
_cell.length_c   1.000
_cell.angle_alpha   90.00
_cell.angle_beta   90.00
_cell.angle_gamma   90.00
#
_symmetry.space_group_name_H-M   'P 1'
#
loop_
_entity.id
_entity.type
_entity.pdbx_description
1 polymer ?
#
loop_
_entity_poly.entity_id
_entity_poly.type
_entity_poly.pdbx_seq_one_letter_code
_entity_poly.pdbx_strand_id
1 'polypeptide(L)'
;MKLHFFRWFAVAVILSAAIFGRIKRDSYTDLRKEENYMDQLMVAELPEEIAITACSDMLKDLPDSPIILRVIPTEDMEHIFGAGRQKVSIQEIYAGNNLGVGQEIYLYYNSGRLILREGEDKSAELNFVNVMREGKEYLVFISHKVDALNEPIPIYQLNRDVISPVFSYEEPKSRVIIPVGEGSTYVPYIQVKDNEFFATSEKAFDAWDSLKSEMLLAYPNKY
;
A
#
# COMPACT_ATOMS: atom_id res chain seq x y z
N MET A 1 21.25 4.74 -54.74
CA MET A 1 20.31 5.65 -54.05
C MET A 1 19.38 4.94 -53.05
N LYS A 2 18.67 3.87 -53.43
CA LYS A 2 17.73 3.14 -52.54
C LYS A 2 18.36 2.50 -51.29
N LEU A 3 19.58 1.96 -51.39
CA LEU A 3 20.27 1.29 -50.28
C LEU A 3 20.74 2.26 -49.18
N HIS A 4 21.18 3.47 -49.55
CA HIS A 4 21.55 4.52 -48.59
C HIS A 4 20.32 5.06 -47.86
N PHE A 5 19.21 5.27 -48.58
CA PHE A 5 17.94 5.67 -47.97
C PHE A 5 17.44 4.63 -46.97
N PHE A 6 17.49 3.34 -47.32
CA PHE A 6 17.11 2.25 -46.41
C PHE A 6 18.00 2.18 -45.16
N ARG A 7 19.32 2.39 -45.31
CA ARG A 7 20.26 2.46 -44.17
C ARG A 7 19.96 3.65 -43.26
N TRP A 8 19.72 4.84 -43.81
CA TRP A 8 19.36 6.02 -43.03
C TRP A 8 18.01 5.86 -42.32
N PHE A 9 17.02 5.26 -42.98
CA PHE A 9 15.74 4.93 -42.37
C PHE A 9 15.90 3.94 -41.20
N ALA A 10 16.67 2.87 -41.38
CA ALA A 10 16.94 1.91 -40.31
C ALA A 10 17.66 2.56 -39.12
N VAL A 11 18.67 3.40 -39.37
CA VAL A 11 19.36 4.16 -38.32
C VAL A 11 18.39 5.08 -37.58
N ALA A 12 17.51 5.78 -38.30
CA ALA A 12 16.50 6.65 -37.69
C ALA A 12 15.55 5.86 -36.79
N VAL A 13 15.04 4.71 -37.24
CA VAL A 13 14.17 3.84 -36.43
C VAL A 13 14.88 3.34 -35.17
N ILE A 14 16.13 2.90 -35.27
CA ILE A 14 16.93 2.44 -34.12
C ILE A 14 17.13 3.58 -33.12
N LEU A 15 17.47 4.79 -33.60
CA LEU A 15 17.64 5.96 -32.74
C LEU A 15 16.32 6.34 -32.06
N SER A 16 15.20 6.35 -32.79
CA SER A 16 13.88 6.61 -32.22
C SER A 16 13.50 5.58 -31.16
N ALA A 17 13.75 4.29 -31.40
CA ALA A 17 13.52 3.24 -30.43
C ALA A 17 14.42 3.35 -29.19
N ALA A 18 15.70 3.72 -29.37
CA ALA A 18 16.64 3.94 -28.27
C ALA A 18 16.24 5.16 -27.42
N ILE A 19 15.82 6.25 -28.05
CA ILE A 19 15.29 7.45 -27.36
C ILE A 19 14.01 7.09 -26.60
N PHE A 20 13.07 6.40 -27.25
CA PHE A 20 11.83 5.96 -26.61
C PHE A 20 12.08 5.03 -25.42
N GLY A 21 12.97 4.05 -25.58
CA GLY A 21 13.38 3.17 -24.49
C GLY A 21 13.96 3.96 -23.34
N ARG A 22 14.86 4.91 -23.60
CA ARG A 22 15.45 5.76 -22.56
C ARG A 22 14.40 6.60 -21.81
N ILE A 23 13.46 7.22 -22.52
CA ILE A 23 12.33 7.98 -21.93
C ILE A 23 11.42 7.05 -21.10
N LYS A 24 11.24 5.80 -21.53
CA LYS A 24 10.40 4.82 -20.84
C LYS A 24 11.15 3.98 -19.81
N ARG A 25 12.43 4.24 -19.56
CA ARG A 25 13.27 3.43 -18.67
C ARG A 25 12.66 3.20 -17.28
N ASP A 26 12.08 4.23 -16.70
CA ASP A 26 11.50 4.15 -15.35
C ASP A 26 10.26 3.24 -15.31
N SER A 27 9.55 3.08 -16.44
CA SER A 27 8.38 2.20 -16.53
C SER A 27 8.70 0.69 -16.50
N TYR A 28 9.98 0.32 -16.67
CA TYR A 28 10.45 -1.07 -16.62
C TYR A 28 11.65 -1.27 -15.69
N THR A 29 12.00 -0.26 -14.88
CA THR A 29 13.05 -0.39 -13.86
C THR A 29 12.43 -0.99 -12.60
N ASP A 30 12.92 -2.16 -12.20
CA ASP A 30 12.51 -2.81 -10.96
C ASP A 30 13.19 -2.13 -9.76
N LEU A 31 12.53 -1.12 -9.20
CA LEU A 31 13.05 -0.35 -8.06
C LEU A 31 13.32 -1.21 -6.83
N ARG A 32 12.66 -2.37 -6.70
CA ARG A 32 12.85 -3.29 -5.57
C ARG A 32 14.25 -3.90 -5.51
N LYS A 33 15.04 -3.80 -6.59
CA LYS A 33 16.45 -4.22 -6.59
C LYS A 33 17.34 -3.26 -5.80
N GLU A 34 16.85 -2.07 -5.50
CA GLU A 34 17.53 -1.12 -4.63
C GLU A 34 17.07 -1.38 -3.20
N GLU A 35 18.02 -1.63 -2.30
CA GLU A 35 17.73 -1.70 -0.87
C GLU A 35 17.06 -0.40 -0.42
N ASN A 36 16.01 -0.52 0.39
CA ASN A 36 15.26 0.61 0.92
C ASN A 36 14.72 1.57 -0.16
N TYR A 37 14.33 1.07 -1.34
CA TYR A 37 13.79 1.91 -2.42
C TYR A 37 12.65 2.85 -1.97
N MET A 38 11.85 2.43 -0.98
CA MET A 38 10.78 3.26 -0.37
C MET A 38 11.33 4.56 0.24
N ASP A 39 12.56 4.57 0.77
CA ASP A 39 13.18 5.76 1.39
C ASP A 39 13.39 6.90 0.38
N GLN A 40 13.38 6.58 -0.92
CA GLN A 40 13.50 7.56 -2.02
C GLN A 40 12.14 8.07 -2.51
N LEU A 41 11.03 7.59 -1.94
CA LEU A 41 9.68 7.90 -2.40
C LEU A 41 9.00 8.94 -1.51
N MET A 42 8.00 9.58 -2.08
CA MET A 42 7.03 10.41 -1.37
C MET A 42 5.78 9.59 -1.01
N VAL A 43 5.11 9.94 0.08
CA VAL A 43 3.78 9.41 0.45
C VAL A 43 2.83 10.55 0.78
N ALA A 44 1.54 10.37 0.53
CA ALA A 44 0.53 11.38 0.87
C ALA A 44 0.11 11.27 2.34
N GLU A 45 0.03 12.41 3.02
CA GLU A 45 -0.65 12.56 4.31
C GLU A 45 -2.14 12.88 4.10
N LEU A 46 -3.00 12.35 4.97
CA LEU A 46 -4.44 12.58 4.92
C LEU A 46 -4.83 13.88 5.64
N PRO A 47 -5.57 14.80 4.98
CA PRO A 47 -6.08 16.00 5.62
C PRO A 47 -7.02 15.71 6.80
N GLU A 48 -6.97 16.58 7.83
CA GLU A 48 -7.71 16.43 9.09
C GLU A 48 -9.20 16.08 8.91
N GLU A 49 -9.94 16.88 8.14
CA GLU A 49 -11.38 16.68 7.98
C GLU A 49 -11.71 15.34 7.31
N ILE A 50 -10.91 14.94 6.31
CA ILE A 50 -11.09 13.67 5.60
C ILE A 50 -10.78 12.50 6.52
N ALA A 51 -9.71 12.60 7.32
CA ALA A 51 -9.32 11.57 8.28
C ALA A 51 -10.40 11.33 9.34
N ILE A 52 -10.96 12.40 9.91
CA ILE A 52 -12.01 12.30 10.94
C ILE A 52 -13.27 11.64 10.37
N THR A 53 -13.71 12.06 9.18
CA THR A 53 -14.89 11.45 8.53
C THR A 53 -14.63 9.99 8.18
N ALA A 54 -13.51 9.69 7.52
CA ALA A 54 -13.18 8.32 7.13
C ALA A 54 -13.09 7.39 8.34
N CYS A 55 -12.44 7.80 9.43
CA CYS A 55 -12.36 6.98 10.65
C CYS A 55 -13.74 6.75 11.28
N SER A 56 -14.62 7.75 11.26
CA SER A 56 -15.99 7.62 11.78
C SER A 56 -16.84 6.64 10.97
N ASP A 57 -16.66 6.61 9.65
CA ASP A 57 -17.39 5.69 8.77
C ASP A 57 -16.83 4.27 8.89
N MET A 58 -15.50 4.12 8.88
CA MET A 58 -14.83 2.83 9.12
C MET A 58 -15.22 2.21 10.47
N LEU A 59 -15.39 3.00 11.53
CA LEU A 59 -15.85 2.49 12.84
C LEU A 59 -17.20 1.77 12.75
N LYS A 60 -18.08 2.21 11.84
CA LYS A 60 -19.42 1.63 11.64
C LYS A 60 -19.38 0.45 10.69
N ASP A 61 -18.58 0.56 9.62
CA ASP A 61 -18.64 -0.36 8.48
C ASP A 61 -17.71 -1.56 8.63
N LEU A 62 -16.54 -1.39 9.26
CA LEU A 62 -15.56 -2.47 9.39
C LEU A 62 -16.06 -3.69 10.17
N PRO A 63 -16.85 -3.56 11.25
CA PRO A 63 -17.40 -4.73 11.95
C PRO A 63 -18.26 -5.66 11.07
N ASP A 64 -18.86 -5.12 10.00
CA ASP A 64 -19.69 -5.87 9.04
C ASP A 64 -18.88 -6.51 7.90
N SER A 65 -17.54 -6.45 7.96
CA SER A 65 -16.66 -7.03 6.96
C SER A 65 -16.87 -8.55 6.83
N PRO A 66 -17.02 -9.08 5.60
CA PRO A 66 -17.24 -10.52 5.40
C PRO A 66 -16.11 -11.40 5.94
N ILE A 67 -14.88 -10.88 5.96
CA ILE A 67 -13.69 -11.58 6.44
C ILE A 67 -12.88 -10.63 7.33
N ILE A 68 -12.54 -11.08 8.54
CA ILE A 68 -11.77 -10.32 9.53
C ILE A 68 -10.71 -11.25 10.11
N LEU A 69 -9.43 -10.89 9.93
CA LEU A 69 -8.32 -11.77 10.24
C LEU A 69 -7.26 -11.07 11.09
N ARG A 70 -6.61 -11.84 11.95
CA ARG A 70 -5.27 -11.52 12.45
C ARG A 70 -4.24 -12.22 11.58
N VAL A 71 -3.25 -11.49 11.11
CA VAL A 71 -2.26 -11.98 10.14
C VAL A 71 -0.84 -11.55 10.52
N ILE A 72 0.14 -12.30 10.02
CA ILE A 72 1.56 -11.92 10.05
C ILE A 72 2.06 -11.85 8.61
N PRO A 73 2.63 -10.72 8.15
CA PRO A 73 3.29 -10.65 6.85
C PRO A 73 4.52 -11.54 6.85
N THR A 74 4.64 -12.34 5.79
CA THR A 74 5.76 -13.27 5.59
C THR A 74 6.78 -12.73 4.59
N GLU A 75 6.41 -11.69 3.84
CA GLU A 75 7.25 -11.03 2.84
C GLU A 75 6.91 -9.53 2.79
N ASP A 76 7.83 -8.74 2.22
CA ASP A 76 7.59 -7.32 1.91
C ASP A 76 6.44 -7.14 0.90
N MET A 77 5.88 -5.93 0.85
CA MET A 77 4.87 -5.59 -0.15
C MET A 77 5.42 -5.73 -1.58
N GLU A 78 4.69 -6.48 -2.40
CA GLU A 78 4.89 -6.56 -3.82
C GLU A 78 4.11 -5.45 -4.53
N HIS A 79 4.82 -4.48 -5.08
CA HIS A 79 4.23 -3.52 -6.03
C HIS A 79 4.02 -4.18 -7.39
N ILE A 80 2.78 -4.27 -7.81
CA ILE A 80 2.36 -4.78 -9.12
C ILE A 80 1.78 -3.63 -9.96
N PHE A 81 1.45 -3.88 -11.23
CA PHE A 81 0.99 -2.82 -12.11
C PHE A 81 -0.33 -2.20 -11.62
N GLY A 82 -0.24 -0.97 -11.09
CA GLY A 82 -1.39 -0.20 -10.61
C GLY A 82 -1.93 -0.59 -9.23
N ALA A 83 -1.27 -1.50 -8.51
CA ALA A 83 -1.70 -1.97 -7.19
C ALA A 83 -0.53 -2.54 -6.37
N GLY A 84 -0.80 -2.90 -5.12
CA GLY A 84 0.11 -3.65 -4.26
C GLY A 84 -0.53 -4.92 -3.75
N ARG A 85 0.30 -5.90 -3.41
CA ARG A 85 -0.13 -7.06 -2.63
C ARG A 85 0.91 -7.43 -1.60
N GLN A 86 0.50 -8.05 -0.51
CA GLN A 86 1.44 -8.54 0.50
C GLN A 86 1.05 -9.94 0.95
N LYS A 87 2.03 -10.83 1.03
CA LYS A 87 1.82 -12.21 1.49
C LYS A 87 1.76 -12.24 3.01
N VAL A 88 0.76 -12.94 3.53
CA VAL A 88 0.54 -13.07 4.97
C VAL A 88 0.16 -14.48 5.36
N SER A 89 0.53 -14.90 6.56
CA SER A 89 0.02 -16.10 7.23
C SER A 89 -1.10 -15.73 8.18
N ILE A 90 -2.23 -16.42 8.07
CA ILE A 90 -3.38 -16.25 8.97
C ILE A 90 -3.03 -16.78 10.37
N GLN A 91 -3.23 -15.96 11.40
CA GLN A 91 -3.02 -16.34 12.80
C GLN A 91 -4.35 -16.56 13.52
N GLU A 92 -5.38 -15.78 13.19
CA GLU A 92 -6.73 -15.93 13.75
C GLU A 92 -7.78 -15.49 12.75
N ILE A 93 -8.95 -16.13 12.82
CA ILE A 93 -10.10 -15.85 11.97
C ILE A 93 -11.23 -15.39 12.90
N TYR A 94 -11.55 -14.11 12.88
CA TYR A 94 -12.68 -13.56 13.64
C TYR A 94 -13.98 -13.62 12.83
N ALA A 95 -13.87 -13.47 11.51
CA ALA A 95 -14.97 -13.65 10.56
C ALA A 95 -14.44 -14.20 9.24
N GLY A 96 -15.28 -14.96 8.53
CA GLY A 96 -14.95 -15.59 7.25
C GLY A 96 -15.03 -17.11 7.28
N ASN A 97 -15.38 -17.71 6.14
CA ASN A 97 -15.51 -19.15 5.97
C ASN A 97 -14.42 -19.67 5.02
N ASN A 98 -14.11 -20.97 5.08
CA ASN A 98 -13.14 -21.64 4.20
C ASN A 98 -11.72 -21.04 4.28
N LEU A 99 -11.31 -20.62 5.47
CA LEU A 99 -9.97 -20.11 5.81
C LEU A 99 -9.38 -21.00 6.90
N GLY A 100 -8.06 -21.19 6.89
CA GLY A 100 -7.34 -21.94 7.91
C GLY A 100 -6.28 -21.11 8.63
N VAL A 101 -6.11 -21.32 9.93
CA VAL A 101 -4.94 -20.79 10.65
C VAL A 101 -3.67 -21.43 10.09
N GLY A 102 -2.62 -20.64 9.90
CA GLY A 102 -1.38 -21.02 9.24
C GLY A 102 -1.45 -21.03 7.70
N GLN A 103 -2.62 -20.76 7.12
CA GLN A 103 -2.76 -20.64 5.67
C GLN A 103 -2.08 -19.34 5.19
N GLU A 104 -1.31 -19.45 4.10
CA GLU A 104 -0.81 -18.27 3.40
C GLU A 104 -1.85 -17.75 2.41
N ILE A 105 -2.02 -16.42 2.41
CA ILE A 105 -2.87 -15.69 1.48
C ILE A 105 -2.14 -14.44 1.00
N TYR A 106 -2.54 -13.91 -0.15
CA TYR A 106 -2.17 -12.55 -0.55
C TYR A 106 -3.28 -11.58 -0.18
N LEU A 107 -2.93 -10.52 0.53
CA LEU A 107 -3.77 -9.35 0.69
C LEU A 107 -3.52 -8.40 -0.49
N TYR A 108 -4.55 -8.13 -1.26
CA TYR A 108 -4.53 -7.21 -2.37
C TYR A 108 -5.03 -5.84 -1.92
N TYR A 109 -4.21 -4.82 -2.20
CA TYR A 109 -4.49 -3.43 -1.93
C TYR A 109 -4.99 -2.80 -3.22
N ASN A 110 -6.10 -2.03 -3.16
CA ASN A 110 -6.43 -1.14 -4.28
C ASN A 110 -5.41 -0.01 -4.42
N SER A 111 -4.70 0.27 -3.33
CA SER A 111 -3.50 1.10 -3.23
C SER A 111 -2.25 0.22 -3.33
N GLY A 112 -1.11 0.70 -2.87
CA GLY A 112 0.19 0.04 -3.01
C GLY A 112 0.79 0.19 -4.41
N ARG A 113 0.41 1.22 -5.19
CA ARG A 113 1.03 1.49 -6.50
C ARG A 113 2.18 2.49 -6.38
N LEU A 114 3.20 2.29 -7.21
CA LEU A 114 4.29 3.24 -7.38
C LEU A 114 3.99 4.18 -8.55
N ILE A 115 4.19 5.48 -8.34
CA ILE A 115 4.10 6.52 -9.38
C ILE A 115 5.51 6.95 -9.73
N LEU A 116 5.98 6.48 -10.89
CA LEU A 116 7.35 6.68 -11.38
C LEU A 116 7.34 7.49 -12.67
N ARG A 117 7.02 8.78 -12.56
CA ARG A 117 6.95 9.68 -13.71
C ARG A 117 8.25 10.46 -13.86
N GLU A 118 8.77 10.50 -15.08
CA GLU A 118 9.98 11.27 -15.40
C GLU A 118 9.72 12.77 -15.15
N GLY A 119 10.55 13.41 -14.32
CA GLY A 119 10.46 14.83 -13.99
C GLY A 119 9.51 15.18 -12.82
N GLU A 120 8.87 14.19 -12.20
CA GLU A 120 8.09 14.35 -10.96
C GLU A 120 8.75 13.57 -9.82
N ASP A 121 8.47 13.96 -8.57
CA ASP A 121 8.91 13.17 -7.42
C ASP A 121 8.22 11.80 -7.44
N LYS A 122 9.02 10.74 -7.29
CA LYS A 122 8.51 9.37 -7.24
C LYS A 122 7.67 9.20 -5.97
N SER A 123 6.53 8.54 -6.06
CA SER A 123 5.66 8.34 -4.89
C SER A 123 5.11 6.94 -4.77
N ALA A 124 4.74 6.57 -3.54
CA ALA A 124 3.98 5.39 -3.19
C ALA A 124 2.59 5.79 -2.69
N GLU A 125 1.57 5.23 -3.31
CA GLU A 125 0.17 5.47 -2.96
C GLU A 125 -0.28 4.35 -2.03
N LEU A 126 -0.24 4.56 -0.71
CA LEU A 126 -0.48 3.50 0.28
C LEU A 126 -1.88 3.54 0.92
N ASN A 127 -2.76 4.46 0.49
CA ASN A 127 -4.02 4.80 1.18
C ASN A 127 -3.76 5.11 2.67
N PHE A 128 -2.78 5.98 2.91
CA PHE A 128 -2.51 6.62 4.20
C PHE A 128 -2.07 5.71 5.35
N VAL A 129 -1.99 4.39 5.15
CA VAL A 129 -1.42 3.44 6.13
C VAL A 129 -0.13 2.87 5.58
N ASN A 130 0.86 2.74 6.44
CA ASN A 130 2.16 2.22 6.08
C ASN A 130 2.11 0.73 5.73
N VAL A 131 3.14 0.25 5.04
CA VAL A 131 3.30 -1.16 4.69
C VAL A 131 3.44 -2.00 5.96
N MET A 132 2.83 -3.18 5.98
CA MET A 132 2.96 -4.10 7.11
C MET A 132 4.40 -4.63 7.19
N ARG A 133 4.95 -4.73 8.40
CA ARG A 133 6.31 -5.21 8.64
C ARG A 133 6.32 -6.72 8.83
N GLU A 134 7.30 -7.38 8.23
CA GLU A 134 7.50 -8.82 8.37
C GLU A 134 7.59 -9.23 9.85
N GLY A 135 6.93 -10.34 10.19
CA GLY A 135 6.95 -10.90 11.55
C GLY A 135 6.14 -10.10 12.59
N LYS A 136 5.45 -9.03 12.20
CA LYS A 136 4.55 -8.26 13.07
C LYS A 136 3.10 -8.67 12.84
N GLU A 137 2.28 -8.51 13.87
CA GLU A 137 0.87 -8.90 13.83
C GLU A 137 -0.02 -7.72 13.46
N TYR A 138 -0.96 -7.98 12.54
CA TYR A 138 -1.92 -6.99 12.07
C TYR A 138 -3.34 -7.55 12.07
N LEU A 139 -4.31 -6.69 12.40
CA LEU A 139 -5.73 -6.91 12.17
C LEU A 139 -6.09 -6.34 10.79
N VAL A 140 -6.75 -7.16 9.96
CA VAL A 140 -7.12 -6.78 8.59
C VAL A 140 -8.59 -7.08 8.30
N PHE A 141 -9.22 -6.17 7.56
CA PHE A 141 -10.61 -6.28 7.15
C PHE A 141 -10.71 -6.45 5.63
N ILE A 142 -11.38 -7.52 5.22
CA ILE A 142 -11.34 -8.05 3.87
C ILE A 142 -12.77 -8.16 3.32
N SER A 143 -12.92 -7.73 2.07
CA SER A 143 -14.22 -7.71 1.39
C SER A 143 -14.57 -9.06 0.77
N HIS A 144 -13.67 -9.63 -0.04
CA HIS A 144 -13.92 -10.88 -0.77
C HIS A 144 -12.63 -11.53 -1.27
N LYS A 145 -12.74 -12.80 -1.65
CA LYS A 145 -11.71 -13.51 -2.42
C LYS A 145 -11.74 -13.06 -3.88
N VAL A 146 -10.58 -12.91 -4.51
CA VAL A 146 -10.45 -12.58 -5.92
C VAL A 146 -10.37 -13.88 -6.72
N ASP A 147 -11.44 -14.23 -7.44
CA ASP A 147 -11.55 -15.52 -8.16
C ASP A 147 -10.84 -15.56 -9.53
N ALA A 148 -10.41 -14.41 -10.06
CA ALA A 148 -10.00 -14.26 -11.45
C ALA A 148 -8.53 -14.62 -11.74
N LEU A 149 -7.78 -15.12 -10.75
CA LEU A 149 -6.33 -15.31 -10.87
C LEU A 149 -5.98 -16.78 -10.58
N ASN A 150 -5.41 -17.47 -11.57
CA ASN A 150 -4.86 -18.83 -11.44
C ASN A 150 -3.55 -18.80 -10.64
N GLU A 151 -3.59 -18.23 -9.44
CA GLU A 151 -2.47 -18.14 -8.52
C GLU A 151 -2.51 -19.33 -7.55
N PRO A 152 -1.35 -19.93 -7.22
CA PRO A 152 -1.29 -21.04 -6.27
C PRO A 152 -1.70 -20.61 -4.85
N ILE A 153 -1.44 -19.34 -4.50
CA ILE A 153 -1.83 -18.74 -3.22
C ILE A 153 -3.08 -17.90 -3.47
N PRO A 154 -4.16 -18.09 -2.71
CA PRO A 154 -5.40 -17.35 -2.92
C PRO A 154 -5.23 -15.88 -2.55
N ILE A 155 -5.86 -15.02 -3.35
CA ILE A 155 -5.78 -13.56 -3.22
C ILE A 155 -7.10 -13.04 -2.64
N TYR A 156 -7.00 -12.13 -1.68
CA TYR A 156 -8.14 -11.52 -0.99
C TYR A 156 -8.04 -9.99 -1.05
N GLN A 157 -9.15 -9.35 -1.38
CA GLN A 157 -9.23 -7.89 -1.52
C GLN A 157 -9.54 -7.26 -0.16
N LEU A 158 -8.64 -6.40 0.34
CA LEU A 158 -8.94 -5.54 1.49
C LEU A 158 -10.18 -4.67 1.20
N ASN A 159 -10.93 -4.33 2.25
CA ASN A 159 -12.07 -3.41 2.13
C ASN A 159 -11.65 -2.09 1.44
N ARG A 160 -12.58 -1.57 0.65
CA ARG A 160 -12.32 -0.42 -0.23
C ARG A 160 -12.66 0.88 0.51
N ASP A 161 -11.78 1.28 1.38
CA ASP A 161 -11.89 2.52 2.13
C ASP A 161 -10.86 3.56 1.67
N VAL A 162 -11.08 4.82 2.05
CA VAL A 162 -10.09 5.91 1.84
C VAL A 162 -8.77 5.56 2.51
N ILE A 163 -8.84 4.94 3.70
CA ILE A 163 -7.71 4.49 4.49
C ILE A 163 -7.65 2.97 4.43
N SER A 164 -6.48 2.38 4.20
CA SER A 164 -6.35 0.92 4.21
C SER A 164 -6.75 0.36 5.59
N PRO A 165 -7.69 -0.59 5.70
CA PRO A 165 -8.19 -1.08 6.99
C PRO A 165 -7.27 -2.17 7.55
N VAL A 166 -6.06 -1.75 7.89
CA VAL A 166 -4.97 -2.56 8.42
C VAL A 166 -4.48 -1.89 9.69
N PHE A 167 -4.54 -2.59 10.80
CA PHE A 167 -4.20 -2.07 12.12
C PHE A 167 -3.10 -2.92 12.75
N SER A 168 -2.00 -2.29 13.15
CA SER A 168 -0.92 -2.97 13.87
C SER A 168 -1.37 -3.33 15.28
N TYR A 169 -1.10 -4.55 15.75
CA TYR A 169 -1.26 -4.87 17.17
C TYR A 169 -0.16 -4.25 18.05
N GLU A 170 0.93 -3.76 17.46
CA GLU A 170 1.93 -2.97 18.17
C GLU A 170 1.49 -1.50 18.29
N GLU A 171 1.87 -0.85 19.39
CA GLU A 171 1.77 0.60 19.55
C GLU A 171 2.57 1.33 18.44
N PRO A 172 2.07 2.47 17.94
CA PRO A 172 2.76 3.21 16.90
C PRO A 172 4.11 3.72 17.42
N LYS A 173 5.15 3.58 16.60
CA LYS A 173 6.50 4.03 16.97
C LYS A 173 6.64 5.55 16.93
N SER A 174 5.86 6.22 16.08
CA SER A 174 5.90 7.67 15.92
C SER A 174 4.58 8.23 15.37
N ARG A 175 4.41 9.54 15.59
CA ARG A 175 3.37 10.40 15.00
C ARG A 175 4.02 11.65 14.39
N VAL A 176 4.90 11.46 13.40
CA VAL A 176 5.57 12.59 12.75
C VAL A 176 4.61 13.25 11.77
N ILE A 177 4.42 14.57 11.90
CA ILE A 177 3.67 15.40 10.96
C ILE A 177 4.66 16.30 10.24
N ILE A 178 4.67 16.30 8.90
CA ILE A 178 5.53 17.19 8.12
C ILE A 178 4.69 18.36 7.58
N PRO A 179 4.97 19.61 7.98
CA PRO A 179 4.26 20.76 7.44
C PRO A 179 4.45 20.87 5.93
N VAL A 180 3.34 20.90 5.21
CA VAL A 180 3.28 21.09 3.75
C VAL A 180 2.58 22.41 3.41
N GLY A 181 2.93 23.00 2.27
CA GLY A 181 2.27 24.21 1.76
C GLY A 181 0.89 23.94 1.14
N GLU A 182 0.21 24.98 0.65
CA GLU A 182 -1.18 24.92 0.15
C GLU A 182 -1.43 24.08 -1.13
N GLY A 183 -0.49 23.25 -1.60
CA GLY A 183 -0.57 22.58 -2.91
C GLY A 183 -0.31 21.09 -2.94
N SER A 184 0.16 20.47 -1.85
CA SER A 184 0.50 19.05 -1.82
C SER A 184 0.42 18.51 -0.40
N THR A 185 -0.02 17.26 -0.24
CA THR A 185 0.09 16.53 1.03
C THR A 185 1.22 15.49 1.00
N TYR A 186 2.05 15.49 -0.05
CA TYR A 186 3.13 14.53 -0.20
C TYR A 186 4.37 14.93 0.58
N VAL A 187 4.91 13.97 1.31
CA VAL A 187 6.08 14.12 2.19
C VAL A 187 7.07 12.99 1.94
N PRO A 188 8.39 13.20 2.15
CA PRO A 188 9.37 12.13 1.96
C PRO A 188 9.13 10.96 2.92
N TYR A 189 8.96 9.76 2.39
CA TYR A 189 8.66 8.55 3.17
C TYR A 189 9.66 8.33 4.29
N ILE A 190 10.96 8.53 4.04
CA ILE A 190 12.03 8.40 5.03
C ILE A 190 11.80 9.20 6.32
N GLN A 191 11.04 10.31 6.27
CA GLN A 191 10.74 11.12 7.46
C GLN A 191 9.55 10.60 8.27
N VAL A 192 8.66 9.84 7.63
CA VAL A 192 7.42 9.32 8.23
C VAL A 192 7.36 7.79 8.25
N LYS A 193 8.44 7.09 7.88
CA LYS A 193 8.47 5.63 7.70
C LYS A 193 8.16 4.81 8.94
N ASP A 194 8.28 5.41 10.12
CA ASP A 194 7.97 4.76 11.40
C ASP A 194 6.53 5.04 11.87
N ASN A 195 5.81 5.94 11.19
CA ASN A 195 4.39 6.13 11.43
C ASN A 195 3.60 4.92 10.89
N GLU A 196 2.53 4.55 11.59
CA GLU A 196 1.55 3.60 11.08
C GLU A 196 0.58 4.25 10.10
N PHE A 197 0.20 5.50 10.38
CA PHE A 197 -0.76 6.31 9.62
C PHE A 197 -0.12 7.64 9.20
N PHE A 198 -0.44 8.13 8.00
CA PHE A 198 0.09 9.38 7.45
C PHE A 198 -0.99 10.45 7.48
N ALA A 199 -0.80 11.49 8.28
CA ALA A 199 -1.82 12.50 8.54
C ALA A 199 -1.23 13.89 8.73
N THR A 200 -2.00 14.92 8.37
CA THR A 200 -1.54 16.31 8.42
C THR A 200 -1.69 16.97 9.79
N SER A 201 -2.28 16.28 10.79
CA SER A 201 -2.55 16.86 12.11
C SER A 201 -2.65 15.84 13.24
N GLU A 202 -2.47 16.31 14.47
CA GLU A 202 -2.64 15.48 15.69
C GLU A 202 -4.08 14.98 15.84
N LYS A 203 -5.09 15.79 15.49
CA LYS A 203 -6.50 15.33 15.59
C LYS A 203 -6.79 14.17 14.64
N ALA A 204 -6.15 14.15 13.48
CA ALA A 204 -6.27 13.03 12.55
C ALA A 204 -5.63 11.76 13.13
N PHE A 205 -4.47 11.88 13.80
CA PHE A 205 -3.88 10.77 14.55
C PHE A 205 -4.80 10.29 15.69
N ASP A 206 -5.38 11.20 16.47
CA ASP A 206 -6.27 10.85 17.57
C ASP A 206 -7.53 10.13 17.07
N ALA A 207 -8.07 10.51 15.90
CA ALA A 207 -9.17 9.82 15.26
C ALA A 207 -8.79 8.39 14.82
N TRP A 208 -7.61 8.24 14.20
CA TRP A 208 -7.07 6.94 13.81
C TRP A 208 -6.85 6.04 15.03
N ASP A 209 -6.23 6.55 16.08
CA ASP A 209 -5.91 5.76 17.27
C ASP A 209 -7.17 5.38 18.06
N SER A 210 -8.20 6.24 18.04
CA SER A 210 -9.51 5.91 18.60
C SER A 210 -10.17 4.77 17.81
N LEU A 211 -10.18 4.84 16.46
CA LEU A 211 -10.66 3.76 15.61
C LEU A 211 -9.89 2.46 15.86
N LYS A 212 -8.56 2.53 15.82
CA LYS A 212 -7.66 1.39 16.06
C LYS A 212 -7.96 0.75 17.40
N SER A 213 -8.09 1.54 18.46
CA SER A 213 -8.38 1.03 19.81
C SER A 213 -9.70 0.26 19.85
N GLU A 214 -10.78 0.80 19.28
CA GLU A 214 -12.07 0.11 19.20
C GLU A 214 -11.97 -1.20 18.40
N MET A 215 -11.27 -1.19 17.26
CA MET A 215 -11.09 -2.40 16.44
C MET A 215 -10.27 -3.47 17.17
N LEU A 216 -9.16 -3.10 17.82
CA LEU A 216 -8.33 -4.05 18.55
C LEU A 216 -9.01 -4.58 19.83
N LEU A 217 -9.88 -3.79 20.46
CA LEU A 217 -10.71 -4.25 21.57
C LEU A 217 -11.78 -5.27 21.13
N ALA A 218 -12.40 -5.04 19.97
CA ALA A 218 -13.38 -5.96 19.40
C ALA A 218 -12.73 -7.26 18.87
N TYR A 219 -11.50 -7.19 18.38
CA TYR A 219 -10.75 -8.29 17.78
C TYR A 219 -9.39 -8.47 18.46
N PRO A 220 -9.35 -8.90 19.73
CA PRO A 220 -8.13 -8.90 20.52
C PRO A 220 -7.18 -10.03 20.15
N ASN A 221 -5.88 -9.77 20.25
CA ASN A 221 -4.89 -10.85 20.23
C ASN A 221 -5.07 -11.73 21.47
N LYS A 222 -5.57 -12.96 21.28
CA LYS A 222 -5.71 -13.92 22.37
C LYS A 222 -4.35 -14.55 22.67
N TYR A 223 -3.78 -14.16 23.81
CA TYR A 223 -2.70 -14.90 24.47
C TYR A 223 -3.26 -16.08 25.26
#